data_AF-A0A7J6VU49-F1
#
_entry.id   AF-A0A7J6VU49-F1
#
_cell.length_a   1.000
_cell.length_b   1.000
_cell.length_c   1.000
_cell.angle_alpha   90.00
_cell.angle_beta   90.00
_cell.angle_gamma   90.00
#
_symmetry.space_group_name_H-M   'P 1'
#
loop_
_entity.id
_entity.type
_entity.pdbx_description
1 polymer ?
#
loop_
_entity_poly.entity_id
_entity_poly.type
_entity_poly.pdbx_seq_one_letter_code
_entity_poly.pdbx_strand_id
1 'polypeptide(L)'
;MVDEVAIKKYKTGVAVGKFSLVSRREHFYGNTHYSTKAQFSDSGTSHDILIRCTGEEYEGIKGPVLSVCVDKKKVILVRKLQWNFRGNRTIFVDGLLIDMMWDVHDWFFNPVSGYAVFMFRTRSGLDSRLWLEEKLVQKQEQDKGDQFSFLIYASKSPQKSSD
;
A
#
# COMPACT_ATOMS: atom_id res chain seq x y z
N MET A 1 18.87 -47.42 50.24
CA MET A 1 17.67 -46.58 50.09
C MET A 1 18.12 -45.31 49.38
N VAL A 2 17.50 -45.09 48.24
CA VAL A 2 17.72 -44.03 47.25
C VAL A 2 17.22 -42.70 47.81
N ASP A 3 17.83 -41.59 47.43
CA ASP A 3 17.04 -40.49 46.85
C ASP A 3 17.95 -39.50 46.11
N GLU A 4 17.93 -39.60 44.79
CA GLU A 4 18.52 -38.66 43.84
C GLU A 4 17.41 -37.73 43.38
N VAL A 5 17.46 -36.46 43.81
CA VAL A 5 16.43 -35.46 43.49
C VAL A 5 16.56 -35.05 42.03
N ALA A 6 15.71 -35.61 41.18
CA ALA A 6 15.60 -35.25 39.78
C ALA A 6 15.03 -33.83 39.62
N ILE A 7 15.90 -32.86 39.29
CA ILE A 7 15.51 -31.52 38.90
C ILE A 7 14.86 -31.58 37.51
N LYS A 8 13.53 -31.64 37.48
CA LYS A 8 12.74 -31.49 36.24
C LYS A 8 12.91 -30.06 35.70
N LYS A 9 13.78 -29.92 34.70
CA LYS A 9 13.83 -28.72 33.85
C LYS A 9 12.58 -28.67 32.99
N TYR A 10 11.64 -27.79 33.32
CA TYR A 10 10.54 -27.43 32.44
C TYR A 10 11.10 -26.66 31.24
N LYS A 11 11.23 -27.34 30.10
CA LYS A 11 11.39 -26.65 28.81
C LYS A 11 10.05 -26.01 28.49
N THR A 12 9.89 -24.75 28.86
CA THR A 12 8.80 -23.91 28.34
C THR A 12 9.11 -23.61 26.88
N GLY A 13 8.79 -24.55 25.99
CA GLY A 13 8.69 -24.29 24.57
C GLY A 13 7.47 -23.39 24.36
N VAL A 14 7.66 -22.08 24.48
CA VAL A 14 6.64 -21.12 24.07
C VAL A 14 6.48 -21.31 22.57
N ALA A 15 5.35 -21.89 22.16
CA ALA A 15 4.97 -21.93 20.77
C ALA A 15 4.84 -20.47 20.29
N VAL A 16 5.82 -20.02 19.51
CA VAL A 16 5.76 -18.69 18.88
C VAL A 16 4.65 -18.78 17.84
N GLY A 17 3.51 -18.15 18.12
CA GLY A 17 2.40 -18.08 17.18
C GLY A 17 2.86 -17.38 15.89
N LYS A 18 2.40 -17.91 14.74
CA LYS A 18 2.62 -17.26 13.45
C LYS A 18 1.74 -15.99 13.39
N PHE A 19 2.35 -14.85 13.14
CA PHE A 19 1.66 -13.59 12.87
C PHE A 19 2.02 -13.11 11.47
N SER A 20 1.09 -12.41 10.83
CA SER A 20 1.28 -11.79 9.51
C SER A 20 0.66 -10.39 9.52
N LEU A 21 1.25 -9.46 8.77
CA LEU A 21 0.73 -8.10 8.67
C LEU A 21 -0.35 -8.05 7.58
N VAL A 22 -1.61 -7.95 7.99
CA VAL A 22 -2.74 -7.91 7.05
C VAL A 22 -3.01 -6.49 6.54
N SER A 23 -2.79 -5.46 7.37
CA SER A 23 -3.07 -4.09 6.98
C SER A 23 -2.23 -3.06 7.71
N ARG A 24 -1.91 -1.95 7.03
CA ARG A 24 -1.24 -0.78 7.58
C ARG A 24 -1.94 0.48 7.12
N ARG A 25 -2.04 1.49 7.99
CA ARG A 25 -2.58 2.81 7.65
C ARG A 25 -1.62 3.91 8.09
N GLU A 26 -1.31 4.83 7.18
CA GLU A 26 -0.50 6.02 7.44
C GLU A 26 -1.30 7.29 7.14
N HIS A 27 -1.05 8.35 7.90
CA HIS A 27 -1.57 9.70 7.64
C HIS A 27 -0.40 10.65 7.46
N PHE A 28 -0.50 11.54 6.49
CA PHE A 28 0.48 12.60 6.30
C PHE A 28 -0.20 13.94 6.05
N TYR A 29 0.47 15.01 6.48
CA TYR A 29 -0.06 16.37 6.43
C TYR A 29 0.87 17.31 5.66
N GLY A 30 0.28 18.26 4.92
CA GLY A 30 0.94 19.50 4.48
C GLY A 30 1.65 19.48 3.13
N ASN A 31 2.36 18.42 2.76
CA ASN A 31 3.16 18.41 1.52
C ASN A 31 2.44 17.76 0.34
N THR A 32 2.72 18.24 -0.88
CA THR A 32 2.30 17.62 -2.15
C THR A 32 3.13 16.38 -2.51
N HIS A 33 4.14 16.08 -1.71
CA HIS A 33 5.07 14.98 -1.88
C HIS A 33 5.09 14.15 -0.61
N TYR A 34 4.91 12.84 -0.76
CA TYR A 34 4.93 11.91 0.37
C TYR A 34 5.79 10.70 0.02
N SER A 35 6.73 10.39 0.91
CA SER A 35 7.64 9.26 0.78
C SER A 35 7.46 8.33 1.96
N THR A 36 7.33 7.04 1.70
CA THR A 36 7.23 5.99 2.72
C THR A 36 7.85 4.69 2.20
N LYS A 37 7.94 3.67 3.05
CA LYS A 37 8.42 2.34 2.69
C LYS A 37 7.35 1.30 2.93
N ALA A 38 7.15 0.35 2.02
CA ALA A 38 6.20 -0.75 2.21
C ALA A 38 6.82 -2.09 1.83
N GLN A 39 6.51 -3.11 2.64
CA GLN A 39 6.80 -4.50 2.34
C GLN A 39 5.47 -5.17 1.96
N PHE A 40 5.40 -5.76 0.78
CA PHE A 40 4.16 -6.27 0.19
C PHE A 40 3.94 -7.78 0.39
N SER A 41 4.90 -8.47 0.99
CA SER A 41 4.77 -9.86 1.44
C SER A 41 5.66 -10.08 2.66
N ASP A 42 5.29 -10.99 3.56
CA ASP A 42 6.03 -11.24 4.81
C ASP A 42 7.52 -11.58 4.57
N SER A 43 7.83 -12.26 3.46
CA SER A 43 9.19 -12.63 3.06
C SER A 43 9.81 -11.70 2.01
N GLY A 44 9.08 -10.67 1.57
CA GLY A 44 9.51 -9.76 0.49
C GLY A 44 10.47 -8.68 0.94
N THR A 45 10.97 -7.88 0.00
CA THR A 45 11.79 -6.71 0.33
C THR A 45 10.93 -5.48 0.64
N SER A 46 11.53 -4.47 1.27
CA SER A 46 10.87 -3.19 1.56
C SER A 46 11.14 -2.20 0.43
N HIS A 47 10.08 -1.65 -0.16
CA HIS A 47 10.14 -0.79 -1.33
C HIS A 47 9.92 0.68 -0.98
N ASP A 48 10.65 1.58 -1.62
CA ASP A 48 10.44 3.03 -1.50
C ASP A 48 9.25 3.47 -2.34
N ILE A 49 8.23 4.02 -1.70
CA ILE A 49 7.04 4.58 -2.35
C ILE A 49 7.13 6.10 -2.28
N LEU A 50 7.00 6.75 -3.44
CA LEU A 50 6.91 8.20 -3.55
C LEU A 50 5.62 8.58 -4.28
N ILE A 51 4.76 9.34 -3.61
CA ILE A 51 3.50 9.87 -4.15
C ILE A 51 3.66 11.37 -4.32
N ARG A 52 3.27 11.89 -5.49
CA ARG A 52 3.22 13.33 -5.76
C ARG A 52 1.87 13.73 -6.33
N CYS A 53 1.24 14.73 -5.70
CA CYS A 53 0.00 15.36 -6.14
C CYS A 53 0.28 16.83 -6.42
N THR A 54 0.68 17.13 -7.64
CA THR A 54 1.17 18.44 -8.07
C THR A 54 0.26 19.04 -9.14
N GLY A 55 0.27 20.36 -9.29
CA GLY A 55 -0.26 21.03 -10.47
C GLY A 55 0.90 21.36 -11.39
N GLU A 56 1.10 20.58 -12.46
CA GLU A 56 2.19 20.79 -13.42
C GLU A 56 1.66 21.44 -14.69
N GLU A 57 2.47 22.29 -15.33
CA GLU A 57 2.19 22.79 -16.67
C GLU A 57 2.48 21.70 -17.70
N TYR A 58 1.45 21.33 -18.44
CA TYR A 58 1.57 20.42 -19.58
C TYR A 58 1.02 21.15 -20.81
N GLU A 59 1.86 21.34 -21.83
CA GLU A 59 1.47 22.03 -23.08
C GLU A 59 0.88 23.43 -22.83
N GLY A 60 1.42 24.17 -21.86
CA GLY A 60 0.97 25.54 -21.53
C GLY A 60 -0.32 25.61 -20.69
N ILE A 61 -0.90 24.47 -20.29
CA ILE A 61 -2.06 24.41 -19.41
C ILE A 61 -1.63 23.77 -18.09
N LYS A 62 -1.74 24.53 -17.00
CA LYS A 62 -1.50 24.01 -15.64
C LYS A 62 -2.64 23.09 -15.24
N GLY A 63 -2.32 21.81 -15.00
CA GLY A 63 -3.30 20.78 -14.71
C GLY A 63 -2.92 19.92 -13.50
N PRO A 64 -3.91 19.32 -12.81
CA PRO A 64 -3.64 18.38 -11.73
C PRO A 64 -2.96 17.12 -12.27
N VAL A 65 -1.84 16.74 -11.65
CA VAL A 65 -1.05 15.54 -11.96
C VAL A 65 -0.86 14.69 -10.71
N LEU A 66 -1.14 13.39 -10.85
CA LEU A 66 -0.75 12.36 -9.88
C LEU A 66 0.40 11.56 -10.46
N SER A 67 1.49 11.44 -9.69
CA SER A 67 2.57 10.51 -10.01
C SER A 67 2.92 9.64 -8.81
N VAL A 68 3.21 8.38 -9.08
CA VAL A 68 3.61 7.41 -8.06
C VAL A 68 4.84 6.68 -8.56
N CYS A 69 5.87 6.61 -7.72
CA CYS A 69 7.06 5.83 -7.96
C CYS A 69 7.21 4.73 -6.91
N VAL A 70 7.69 3.57 -7.35
CA VAL A 70 8.17 2.48 -6.51
C VAL A 70 9.64 2.27 -6.86
N ASP A 71 10.53 2.34 -5.86
CA ASP A 71 11.98 2.24 -6.03
C ASP A 71 12.53 3.14 -7.13
N LYS A 72 12.12 4.41 -7.11
CA LYS A 72 12.46 5.47 -8.08
C LYS A 72 11.91 5.23 -9.50
N LYS A 73 11.24 4.12 -9.77
CA LYS A 73 10.56 3.85 -11.05
C LYS A 73 9.13 4.35 -11.01
N LYS A 74 8.74 5.17 -11.98
CA LYS A 74 7.38 5.71 -12.08
C LYS A 74 6.42 4.61 -12.55
N VAL A 75 5.50 4.20 -11.67
CA VAL A 75 4.51 3.15 -11.95
C VAL A 75 3.15 3.71 -12.36
N ILE A 76 2.81 4.91 -11.90
CA ILE A 76 1.58 5.63 -12.25
C ILE A 76 1.91 7.07 -12.62
N LEU A 77 1.28 7.54 -13.69
CA LEU A 77 1.26 8.94 -14.11
C LEU A 77 -0.10 9.27 -14.70
N VAL A 78 -0.84 10.17 -14.05
CA VAL A 78 -2.14 10.66 -14.51
C VAL A 78 -2.00 12.16 -14.75
N ARG A 79 -1.87 12.58 -16.01
CA ARG A 79 -1.64 13.99 -16.38
C ARG A 79 -2.92 14.82 -16.52
N LYS A 80 -4.00 14.20 -17.01
CA LYS A 80 -5.31 14.83 -17.19
C LYS A 80 -6.28 14.24 -16.18
N LEU A 81 -6.07 14.57 -14.90
CA LEU A 81 -6.88 14.06 -13.80
C LEU A 81 -8.35 14.50 -13.88
N GLN A 82 -8.72 15.45 -14.75
CA GLN A 82 -10.09 15.98 -14.97
C GLN A 82 -11.19 14.91 -15.02
N TRP A 83 -10.86 13.69 -15.44
CA TRP A 83 -11.80 12.56 -15.49
C TRP A 83 -11.37 11.34 -14.65
N ASN A 84 -10.19 11.37 -14.03
CA ASN A 84 -9.57 10.21 -13.36
C ASN A 84 -9.13 10.52 -11.91
N PHE A 85 -9.77 11.49 -11.25
CA PHE A 85 -9.49 11.82 -9.84
C PHE A 85 -9.70 10.63 -8.89
N ARG A 86 -10.54 9.69 -9.30
CA ARG A 86 -10.75 8.41 -8.65
C ARG A 86 -10.43 7.32 -9.66
N GLY A 87 -9.57 6.39 -9.29
CA GLY A 87 -9.15 5.35 -10.22
C GLY A 87 -8.36 4.25 -9.56
N ASN A 88 -8.03 3.24 -10.36
CA ASN A 88 -7.23 2.11 -9.94
C ASN A 88 -6.29 1.65 -11.07
N ARG A 89 -5.19 1.02 -10.70
CA ARG A 89 -4.24 0.39 -11.61
C ARG A 89 -3.52 -0.73 -10.91
N THR A 90 -3.42 -1.88 -11.55
CA THR A 90 -2.58 -2.97 -11.07
C THR A 90 -1.14 -2.73 -11.51
N ILE A 91 -0.20 -2.84 -10.56
CA ILE A 91 1.24 -2.74 -10.78
C ILE A 91 1.89 -4.07 -10.39
N PHE A 92 3.12 -4.29 -10.89
CA PHE A 92 3.90 -5.48 -10.59
C PHE A 92 5.15 -5.10 -9.81
N VAL A 93 5.31 -5.66 -8.61
CA VAL A 93 6.45 -5.40 -7.72
C VAL A 93 6.92 -6.75 -7.18
N ASP A 94 8.19 -7.10 -7.40
CA ASP A 94 8.79 -8.36 -6.92
C ASP A 94 7.99 -9.64 -7.20
N GLY A 95 7.36 -9.75 -8.37
CA GLY A 95 6.54 -10.93 -8.68
C GLY A 95 5.07 -10.83 -8.26
N LEU A 96 4.73 -9.81 -7.47
CA LEU A 96 3.41 -9.62 -6.88
C LEU A 96 2.56 -8.66 -7.71
N LEU A 97 1.29 -9.02 -7.89
CA LEU A 97 0.28 -8.10 -8.40
C LEU A 97 -0.28 -7.26 -7.25
N ILE A 98 -0.16 -5.95 -7.39
CA ILE A 98 -0.62 -4.99 -6.40
C ILE A 98 -1.64 -4.09 -7.07
N ASP A 99 -2.86 -4.09 -6.57
CA ASP A 99 -3.84 -3.08 -6.94
C ASP A 99 -3.51 -1.78 -6.22
N MET A 100 -3.24 -0.73 -6.99
CA MET A 100 -3.20 0.62 -6.46
C MET A 100 -4.52 1.33 -6.78
N MET A 101 -5.17 1.90 -5.77
CA MET A 101 -6.34 2.76 -5.92
C MET A 101 -6.04 4.14 -5.38
N TRP A 102 -6.71 5.15 -5.93
CA TRP A 102 -6.60 6.53 -5.48
C TRP A 102 -7.93 7.28 -5.54
N ASP A 103 -8.11 8.19 -4.59
CA ASP A 103 -9.04 9.32 -4.65
C ASP A 103 -8.25 10.59 -4.32
N VAL A 104 -8.06 11.46 -5.31
CA VAL A 104 -7.32 12.73 -5.17
C VAL A 104 -8.20 13.93 -5.46
N HIS A 105 -9.52 13.76 -5.59
CA HIS A 105 -10.41 14.85 -5.98
C HIS A 105 -10.36 15.99 -4.97
N ASP A 106 -10.58 15.68 -3.69
CA ASP A 106 -10.66 16.72 -2.66
C ASP A 106 -9.31 17.44 -2.48
N TRP A 107 -8.20 16.73 -2.65
CA TRP A 107 -6.87 17.34 -2.66
C TRP A 107 -6.71 18.46 -3.70
N PHE A 108 -7.31 18.35 -4.89
CA PHE A 108 -7.17 19.39 -5.92
C PHE A 108 -8.24 20.48 -5.82
N PHE A 109 -9.46 20.16 -5.38
CA PHE A 109 -10.59 21.10 -5.39
C PHE A 109 -10.93 21.73 -4.04
N ASN A 110 -10.36 21.22 -2.94
CA ASN A 110 -10.51 21.81 -1.61
C ASN A 110 -9.15 22.34 -1.13
N PRO A 111 -8.88 23.66 -1.26
CA PRO A 111 -7.60 24.25 -0.91
C PRO A 111 -7.34 24.31 0.61
N VAL A 112 -8.39 24.38 1.43
CA VAL A 112 -8.28 24.62 2.87
C VAL A 112 -8.18 23.32 3.66
N SER A 113 -8.99 22.31 3.31
CA SER A 113 -9.10 21.04 4.05
C SER A 113 -9.01 19.81 3.14
N GLY A 114 -8.47 19.97 1.94
CA GLY A 114 -8.40 18.91 0.94
C GLY A 114 -7.65 17.67 1.41
N TYR A 115 -8.18 16.51 1.05
CA TYR A 115 -7.56 15.22 1.33
C TYR A 115 -7.39 14.35 0.08
N ALA A 116 -6.44 13.41 0.15
CA ALA A 116 -6.32 12.33 -0.82
C ALA A 116 -6.18 11.00 -0.10
N VAL A 117 -6.64 9.93 -0.75
CA VAL A 117 -6.55 8.58 -0.23
C VAL A 117 -5.88 7.69 -1.27
N PHE A 118 -4.91 6.89 -0.83
CA PHE A 118 -4.26 5.88 -1.64
C PHE A 118 -4.37 4.53 -0.95
N MET A 119 -4.58 3.48 -1.73
CA MET A 119 -4.56 2.10 -1.25
C MET A 119 -3.63 1.29 -2.14
N PHE A 120 -2.73 0.52 -1.54
CA PHE A 120 -2.03 -0.57 -2.21
C PHE A 120 -2.53 -1.88 -1.62
N ARG A 121 -3.02 -2.80 -2.44
CA ARG A 121 -3.53 -4.08 -1.99
C ARG A 121 -2.85 -5.20 -2.77
N THR A 122 -2.19 -6.11 -2.07
CA THR A 122 -1.59 -7.28 -2.71
C THR A 122 -2.68 -8.29 -3.05
N ARG A 123 -2.62 -8.84 -4.25
CA ARG A 123 -3.49 -9.94 -4.65
C ARG A 123 -2.86 -11.27 -4.25
N SER A 124 -3.67 -12.16 -3.69
CA SER A 124 -3.28 -13.56 -3.49
C SER A 124 -3.20 -14.30 -4.83
N GLY A 125 -2.44 -15.39 -4.89
CA GLY A 125 -2.22 -16.20 -6.11
C GLY A 125 -3.48 -16.76 -6.79
N LEU A 126 -4.64 -16.73 -6.12
CA LEU A 126 -5.94 -17.09 -6.70
C LEU A 126 -6.62 -15.89 -7.42
N ASP A 127 -6.34 -14.65 -7.00
CA ASP A 127 -6.91 -13.39 -7.56
C ASP A 127 -6.06 -12.80 -8.70
N SER A 128 -4.89 -13.39 -8.97
CA SER A 128 -3.98 -13.02 -10.06
C SER A 128 -4.41 -13.59 -11.43
N ARG A 129 -5.39 -14.49 -11.47
CA ARG A 129 -5.92 -15.14 -12.69
C ARG A 129 -7.02 -14.33 -13.37
N LEU A 130 -6.77 -13.05 -13.64
CA LEU A 130 -7.64 -12.32 -14.56
C LEU A 130 -7.41 -12.90 -15.97
N TRP A 131 -8.36 -13.75 -16.40
CA TRP A 131 -8.65 -14.23 -17.77
C TRP A 131 -8.16 -15.62 -18.24
N LEU A 132 -7.46 -16.42 -17.43
CA LEU A 132 -7.12 -17.80 -17.84
C LEU A 132 -7.45 -18.82 -16.73
N GLU A 133 -8.25 -19.81 -17.13
CA GLU A 133 -8.63 -21.03 -16.41
C GLU A 133 -9.64 -20.92 -15.25
N GLU A 134 -10.93 -20.82 -15.62
CA GLU A 134 -11.96 -21.62 -14.96
C GLU A 134 -11.68 -23.10 -15.26
N LYS A 135 -10.84 -23.71 -14.42
CA LYS A 135 -10.73 -25.14 -14.10
C LYS A 135 -9.29 -25.37 -13.71
N LEU A 136 -9.05 -25.59 -12.42
CA LEU A 136 -8.47 -26.84 -11.92
C LEU A 136 -8.25 -26.75 -10.40
N VAL A 137 -8.93 -27.69 -9.73
CA VAL A 137 -8.56 -28.34 -8.47
C VAL A 137 -8.90 -27.61 -7.16
N GLN A 138 -10.04 -28.05 -6.61
CA GLN A 138 -10.28 -28.16 -5.17
C GLN A 138 -9.17 -28.99 -4.50
N LYS A 139 -8.10 -28.34 -4.06
CA LYS A 139 -7.19 -28.82 -3.00
C LYS A 139 -6.14 -27.75 -2.75
N GLN A 140 -6.37 -26.93 -1.73
CA GLN A 140 -5.39 -26.33 -0.82
C GLN A 140 -6.05 -25.13 -0.12
N GLU A 141 -6.81 -25.42 0.93
CA GLU A 141 -7.28 -24.40 1.90
C GLU A 141 -6.14 -23.85 2.77
N GLN A 142 -4.88 -24.20 2.47
CA GLN A 142 -3.69 -23.86 3.24
C GLN A 142 -2.91 -22.66 2.69
N ASP A 143 -3.24 -22.16 1.50
CA ASP A 143 -2.50 -21.06 0.83
C ASP A 143 -3.39 -19.84 0.58
N LYS A 144 -4.19 -19.46 1.59
CA LYS A 144 -4.68 -18.09 1.71
C LYS A 144 -3.48 -17.21 2.05
N GLY A 145 -2.65 -16.90 1.05
CA GLY A 145 -1.60 -15.89 1.21
C GLY A 145 -2.26 -14.62 1.73
N ASP A 146 -1.84 -14.16 2.91
CA ASP A 146 -2.47 -13.05 3.61
C ASP A 146 -2.43 -11.81 2.71
N GLN A 147 -3.60 -11.34 2.27
CA GLN A 147 -3.73 -10.15 1.45
C GLN A 147 -3.35 -8.94 2.30
N PHE A 148 -2.20 -8.34 2.02
CA PHE A 148 -1.72 -7.13 2.68
C PHE A 148 -2.36 -5.90 2.02
N SER A 149 -2.87 -4.99 2.86
CA SER A 149 -3.40 -3.70 2.42
C SER A 149 -2.65 -2.54 3.08
N PHE A 150 -2.26 -1.55 2.29
CA PHE A 150 -1.61 -0.33 2.77
C PHE A 150 -2.42 0.90 2.39
N LEU A 151 -2.99 1.56 3.39
CA LEU A 151 -3.76 2.79 3.24
C LEU A 151 -2.95 4.02 3.60
N ILE A 152 -3.02 5.04 2.77
CA ILE A 152 -2.37 6.32 2.99
C ILE A 152 -3.43 7.42 2.88
N TYR A 153 -3.54 8.23 3.92
CA TYR A 153 -4.36 9.42 3.96
C TYR A 153 -3.47 10.66 3.90
N ALA A 154 -3.67 11.48 2.88
CA ALA A 154 -3.09 12.79 2.73
C ALA A 154 -4.09 13.84 3.22
N SER A 155 -3.66 14.83 3.98
CA SER A 155 -4.47 15.99 4.32
C SER A 155 -3.67 17.27 4.18
N LYS A 156 -4.25 18.32 3.62
CA LYS A 156 -3.63 19.64 3.64
C LYS A 156 -3.61 20.16 5.07
N SER A 157 -2.46 20.69 5.50
CA SER A 157 -2.42 21.48 6.72
C SER A 157 -3.11 22.81 6.48
N PRO A 158 -3.87 23.35 7.44
CA PRO A 158 -4.38 24.72 7.36
C PRO A 158 -3.19 25.65 7.14
N GLN A 159 -3.25 26.49 6.10
CA GLN A 159 -2.30 27.59 5.98
C GLN A 159 -2.55 28.52 7.18
N LYS A 160 -1.56 28.68 8.07
CA LYS A 160 -1.62 29.76 9.05
C LYS A 160 -1.59 31.06 8.25
N SER A 161 -2.62 31.89 8.38
CA SER A 161 -2.54 33.28 7.94
C SER A 161 -1.36 33.91 8.69
N SER A 162 -0.39 34.42 7.95
CA SER A 162 0.56 35.40 8.49
C SER A 162 -0.19 36.73 8.54
N ASP A 163 -0.61 37.12 9.73
CA ASP A 163 -1.04 38.49 10.04
C ASP A 163 0.17 39.44 10.05
#